data_AF-A0A1X1EN36-F1
#
_entry.id   AF-A0A1X1EN36-F1
#
_cell.length_a   1.000
_cell.length_b   1.000
_cell.length_c   1.000
_cell.angle_alpha   90.00
_cell.angle_beta   90.00
_cell.angle_gamma   90.00
#
_symmetry.space_group_name_H-M   'P 1'
#
loop_
_entity.id
_entity.type
_entity.pdbx_description
1 polymer ?
#
loop_
_entity_poly.entity_id
_entity_poly.type
_entity_poly.pdbx_seq_one_letter_code
_entity_poly.pdbx_strand_id
1 'polypeptide(L)'
;MLLATISHAKVSQIDATPNESAYFLSTSIPEKQLALLIKAAESHNIPVYLRGLVDDSMEQTAKYMLHLVSTYHVSGVQIDPVRFDYYGVQQVPALVKKCGERFDIIYGNIALNDALTLLDQRGECRALP
;
A
#
# COMPACT_ATOMS: atom_id res chain seq x y z
N MET A 1 -2.46 -30.60 -11.89
CA MET A 1 -1.43 -29.79 -11.21
C MET A 1 -1.26 -28.49 -11.98
N LEU A 2 -1.99 -27.43 -11.61
CA LEU A 2 -1.89 -26.13 -12.31
C LEU A 2 -2.19 -24.98 -11.34
N LEU A 3 -1.47 -24.90 -10.21
CA LEU A 3 -1.63 -23.84 -9.21
C LEU A 3 -0.27 -23.57 -8.52
N ALA A 4 0.66 -22.88 -9.20
CA ALA A 4 1.86 -22.34 -8.53
C ALA A 4 2.61 -21.23 -9.32
N THR A 5 2.35 -21.06 -10.62
CA THR A 5 3.19 -20.20 -11.48
C THR A 5 2.90 -18.70 -11.35
N ILE A 6 1.67 -18.30 -10.98
CA ILE A 6 1.29 -16.88 -10.91
C ILE A 6 1.95 -16.17 -9.72
N SER A 7 2.08 -16.86 -8.58
CA SER A 7 2.68 -16.27 -7.36
C SER A 7 4.17 -15.97 -7.55
N HIS A 8 4.91 -16.91 -8.15
CA HIS A 8 6.35 -16.75 -8.39
C HIS A 8 6.67 -15.58 -9.33
N ALA A 9 5.87 -15.36 -10.38
CA ALA A 9 6.10 -14.26 -11.33
C ALA A 9 5.87 -12.88 -10.68
N LYS A 10 4.87 -12.73 -9.80
CA LYS A 10 4.63 -11.47 -9.08
C LYS A 10 5.69 -11.20 -8.01
N VAL A 11 6.08 -12.21 -7.23
CA VAL A 11 7.17 -12.07 -6.26
C VAL A 11 8.47 -11.65 -6.96
N SER A 12 8.77 -12.27 -8.12
CA SER A 12 9.92 -11.89 -8.96
C SER A 12 9.87 -10.44 -9.44
N GLN A 13 8.69 -9.83 -9.63
CA GLN A 13 8.57 -8.42 -10.01
C GLN A 13 8.86 -7.48 -8.82
N ILE A 14 8.45 -7.87 -7.61
CA ILE A 14 8.73 -7.12 -6.38
C ILE A 14 10.24 -7.15 -6.10
N ASP A 15 10.88 -8.31 -6.26
CA ASP A 15 12.33 -8.45 -6.10
C ASP A 15 13.09 -7.62 -7.15
N ALA A 16 12.62 -7.60 -8.40
CA ALA A 16 13.20 -6.80 -9.48
C ALA A 16 13.04 -5.28 -9.29
N THR A 17 12.24 -4.83 -8.33
CA THR A 17 12.06 -3.42 -7.99
C THR A 17 12.89 -3.09 -6.74
N PRO A 18 14.15 -2.62 -6.88
CA PRO A 18 15.05 -2.45 -5.75
C PRO A 18 14.58 -1.36 -4.78
N ASN A 19 13.91 -0.32 -5.27
CA ASN A 19 13.39 0.76 -4.43
C ASN A 19 11.88 0.87 -4.63
N GLU A 20 11.13 0.74 -3.54
CA GLU A 20 9.67 0.86 -3.55
C GLU A 20 9.22 1.67 -2.32
N SER A 21 8.22 2.52 -2.49
CA SER A 21 7.42 3.04 -1.39
C SER A 21 5.98 2.66 -1.66
N ALA A 22 5.31 2.12 -0.65
CA ALA A 22 4.00 1.52 -0.84
C ALA A 22 3.14 1.75 0.42
N TYR A 23 1.89 2.17 0.23
CA TYR A 23 0.98 2.42 1.34
C TYR A 23 -0.15 1.39 1.38
N PHE A 24 -0.19 0.61 2.45
CA PHE A 24 -1.11 -0.50 2.63
C PHE A 24 -2.29 -0.06 3.48
N LEU A 25 -3.49 -0.11 2.88
CA LEU A 25 -4.74 0.35 3.47
C LEU A 25 -5.83 -0.73 3.40
N SER A 26 -6.99 -0.47 3.99
CA SER A 26 -8.16 -1.36 3.98
C SER A 26 -9.45 -0.56 4.08
N THR A 27 -10.55 -1.10 3.58
CA THR A 27 -11.90 -0.53 3.74
C THR A 27 -12.44 -0.63 5.17
N SER A 28 -11.74 -1.35 6.07
CA SER A 28 -12.00 -1.31 7.52
C SER A 28 -11.63 0.04 8.16
N ILE A 29 -10.86 0.89 7.47
CA ILE A 29 -10.57 2.26 7.88
C ILE A 29 -11.81 3.12 7.59
N PRO A 30 -12.23 4.01 8.51
CA PRO A 30 -13.35 4.91 8.26
C PRO A 30 -13.23 5.66 6.93
N GLU A 31 -14.28 5.66 6.11
CA GLU A 31 -14.27 6.12 4.71
C GLU A 31 -13.55 7.47 4.51
N LYS A 32 -13.93 8.48 5.29
CA LYS A 32 -13.32 9.81 5.20
C LYS A 32 -11.82 9.79 5.51
N GLN A 33 -11.41 9.00 6.49
CA GLN A 33 -9.99 8.83 6.83
C GLN A 33 -9.26 8.08 5.71
N LEU A 34 -9.85 7.00 5.19
CA LEU A 34 -9.30 6.26 4.05
C LEU A 34 -9.06 7.17 2.84
N ALA A 35 -10.03 8.01 2.49
CA ALA A 35 -9.89 8.97 1.39
C ALA A 35 -8.76 9.98 1.62
N LEU A 36 -8.60 10.50 2.86
CA LEU A 36 -7.49 11.40 3.20
C LEU A 36 -6.13 10.70 3.09
N LEU A 37 -6.03 9.45 3.53
CA LEU A 37 -4.81 8.65 3.44
C LEU A 37 -4.43 8.35 1.98
N ILE A 38 -5.41 8.02 1.15
CA ILE A 38 -5.20 7.80 -0.29
C ILE A 38 -4.69 9.09 -0.95
N LYS A 39 -5.32 10.24 -0.67
CA LYS A 39 -4.86 11.53 -1.22
C LYS A 39 -3.45 11.90 -0.79
N ALA A 40 -3.10 11.63 0.46
CA ALA A 40 -1.75 11.85 0.93
C ALA A 40 -0.77 10.99 0.13
N ALA A 41 -1.06 9.70 -0.09
CA ALA A 41 -0.19 8.85 -0.90
C ALA A 41 -0.04 9.37 -2.35
N GLU A 42 -1.14 9.81 -2.95
CA GLU A 42 -1.17 10.39 -4.29
C GLU A 42 -0.28 11.63 -4.41
N SER A 43 -0.30 12.55 -3.44
CA SER A 43 0.56 13.73 -3.48
C SER A 43 2.05 13.42 -3.40
N HIS A 44 2.41 12.19 -2.97
CA HIS A 44 3.77 11.68 -2.92
C HIS A 44 4.09 10.66 -4.03
N ASN A 45 3.18 10.42 -4.98
CA ASN A 45 3.31 9.36 -5.99
C ASN A 45 3.53 7.97 -5.38
N ILE A 46 2.99 7.72 -4.18
CA ILE A 46 3.09 6.44 -3.50
C ILE A 46 1.86 5.60 -3.89
N PRO A 47 2.02 4.42 -4.51
CA PRO A 47 0.90 3.54 -4.78
C PRO A 47 0.24 3.07 -3.48
N VAL A 48 -1.10 3.03 -3.49
CA VAL A 48 -1.90 2.45 -2.42
C VAL A 48 -2.27 1.01 -2.78
N TYR A 49 -1.98 0.08 -1.88
CA TYR A 49 -2.44 -1.30 -1.94
C TYR A 49 -3.57 -1.52 -0.94
N LEU A 50 -4.77 -1.77 -1.44
CA LEU A 50 -5.95 -2.05 -0.64
C LEU A 50 -5.98 -3.55 -0.29
N ARG A 51 -6.18 -3.84 0.99
CA ARG A 51 -6.34 -5.21 1.48
C ARG A 51 -7.70 -5.76 1.08
N GLY A 52 -7.66 -6.85 0.30
CA GLY A 52 -8.86 -7.64 -0.01
C GLY A 52 -9.91 -6.86 -0.78
N LEU A 53 -11.13 -7.37 -0.73
CA LEU A 53 -12.30 -6.84 -1.42
C LEU A 53 -13.35 -6.38 -0.41
N VAL A 54 -14.18 -5.42 -0.80
CA VAL A 54 -15.40 -5.07 -0.05
C VAL A 54 -16.37 -6.24 -0.14
N ASP A 55 -16.75 -6.80 1.01
CA ASP A 55 -17.67 -7.94 1.13
C ASP A 55 -17.35 -9.10 0.17
N ASP A 56 -16.05 -9.39 -0.01
CA ASP A 56 -15.53 -10.43 -0.91
C ASP A 56 -16.01 -10.29 -2.38
N SER A 57 -16.37 -9.08 -2.82
CA SER A 57 -16.91 -8.82 -4.14
C SER A 57 -16.13 -7.76 -4.91
N MET A 58 -15.65 -8.13 -6.10
CA MET A 58 -15.02 -7.20 -7.03
C MET A 58 -15.99 -6.10 -7.47
N GLU A 59 -17.27 -6.43 -7.67
CA GLU A 59 -18.29 -5.47 -8.07
C GLU A 59 -18.51 -4.42 -6.98
N GLN A 60 -18.66 -4.87 -5.73
CA GLN A 60 -18.83 -3.95 -4.60
C GLN A 60 -17.58 -3.09 -4.39
N THR A 61 -16.39 -3.67 -4.56
CA THR A 61 -15.13 -2.94 -4.49
C THR A 61 -15.04 -1.87 -5.56
N ALA A 62 -15.42 -2.17 -6.81
CA ALA A 62 -15.44 -1.20 -7.90
C ALA A 62 -16.45 -0.06 -7.63
N LYS A 63 -17.64 -0.38 -7.14
CA LYS A 63 -18.66 0.60 -6.75
C LYS A 63 -18.16 1.50 -5.62
N TYR A 64 -17.55 0.92 -4.59
CA TYR A 64 -16.97 1.68 -3.48
C TYR A 64 -15.83 2.59 -3.94
N MET A 65 -14.93 2.11 -4.80
CA MET A 65 -13.88 2.95 -5.38
C MET A 65 -14.44 4.06 -6.25
N LEU A 66 -15.45 3.79 -7.09
CA LEU A 66 -16.12 4.82 -7.89
C LEU A 66 -16.76 5.89 -7.00
N HIS A 67 -17.37 5.50 -5.88
CA HIS A 67 -17.88 6.42 -4.87
C HIS A 67 -16.78 7.28 -4.26
N LEU A 68 -15.62 6.70 -3.94
CA LEU A 68 -14.49 7.48 -3.42
C LEU A 68 -13.96 8.46 -4.46
N VAL A 69 -13.84 8.04 -5.72
CA VAL A 69 -13.39 8.89 -6.84
C VAL A 69 -14.36 10.05 -7.03
N SER A 70 -15.68 9.82 -7.03
CA SER A 70 -16.67 10.88 -7.24
C SER A 70 -16.83 11.81 -6.04
N THR A 71 -16.80 11.27 -4.82
CA THR A 71 -17.05 12.03 -3.59
C THR A 71 -15.80 12.78 -3.12
N TYR A 72 -14.66 12.08 -3.09
CA TYR A 72 -13.43 12.60 -2.54
C TYR A 72 -12.41 12.97 -3.61
N HIS A 73 -12.57 12.61 -4.88
CA HIS A 73 -11.56 12.87 -5.92
C HIS A 73 -10.22 12.20 -5.62
N VAL A 74 -10.28 10.94 -5.18
CA VAL A 74 -9.09 10.07 -5.18
C VAL A 74 -8.86 9.54 -6.60
N SER A 75 -7.61 9.23 -6.91
CA SER A 75 -7.15 8.67 -8.19
C SER A 75 -7.35 7.15 -8.28
N GLY A 76 -7.46 6.47 -7.13
CA GLY A 76 -7.75 5.04 -7.05
C GLY A 76 -6.74 4.26 -6.21
N VAL A 77 -6.87 2.93 -6.23
CA VAL A 77 -6.01 2.02 -5.46
C VAL A 77 -5.71 0.76 -6.28
N GLN A 78 -4.71 0.00 -5.85
CA GLN A 78 -4.39 -1.32 -6.40
C GLN A 78 -4.79 -2.42 -5.40
N ILE A 79 -5.13 -3.59 -5.92
CA ILE A 79 -5.39 -4.79 -5.10
C ILE A 79 -4.28 -5.78 -5.42
N ASP A 80 -3.36 -5.98 -4.46
CA ASP A 80 -2.26 -6.92 -4.65
C ASP A 80 -1.97 -7.74 -3.39
N PRO A 81 -2.58 -8.94 -3.23
CA PRO A 81 -2.34 -9.77 -2.06
C PRO A 81 -0.88 -10.23 -1.95
N VAL A 82 -0.18 -10.37 -3.07
CA VAL A 82 1.22 -10.83 -3.07
C VAL A 82 2.14 -9.84 -2.35
N ARG A 83 1.90 -8.53 -2.47
CA ARG A 83 2.67 -7.52 -1.73
C ARG A 83 2.38 -7.55 -0.24
N PHE A 84 1.13 -7.79 0.17
CA PHE A 84 0.80 -7.95 1.58
C PHE A 84 1.56 -9.12 2.20
N ASP A 85 1.62 -10.25 1.48
CA ASP A 85 2.35 -11.44 1.93
C ASP A 85 3.87 -11.21 1.93
N TYR A 86 4.41 -10.63 0.86
CA TYR A 86 5.84 -10.36 0.70
C TYR A 86 6.40 -9.49 1.83
N TYR A 87 5.73 -8.39 2.14
CA TYR A 87 6.16 -7.48 3.21
C TYR A 87 5.66 -7.91 4.60
N GLY A 88 4.90 -9.01 4.71
CA GLY A 88 4.34 -9.46 5.99
C GLY A 88 3.43 -8.43 6.65
N VAL A 89 2.70 -7.63 5.87
CA VAL A 89 1.83 -6.57 6.39
C VAL A 89 0.58 -7.19 7.01
N GLN A 90 0.57 -7.31 8.35
CA GLN A 90 -0.55 -7.90 9.10
C GLN A 90 -1.59 -6.86 9.55
N GLN A 91 -1.18 -5.61 9.74
CA GLN A 91 -2.04 -4.52 10.21
C GLN A 91 -1.99 -3.34 9.24
N VAL A 92 -3.03 -2.52 9.24
CA VAL A 92 -3.16 -1.32 8.40
C VAL A 92 -3.71 -0.15 9.23
N PRO A 93 -3.36 1.11 8.93
CA PRO A 93 -2.46 1.55 7.86
C PRO A 93 -1.00 1.11 8.06
N ALA A 94 -0.29 0.84 6.96
CA ALA A 94 1.14 0.55 6.99
C ALA A 94 1.87 1.17 5.80
N LEU A 95 2.91 1.96 6.07
CA LEU A 95 3.82 2.51 5.05
C LEU A 95 5.06 1.64 4.97
N VAL A 96 5.37 1.15 3.78
CA VAL A 96 6.57 0.36 3.48
C VAL A 96 7.54 1.20 2.65
N LYS A 97 8.84 1.09 2.95
CA LYS A 97 9.93 1.56 2.09
C LYS A 97 10.96 0.47 1.91
N LYS A 98 11.13 -0.02 0.67
CA LYS A 98 12.11 -1.03 0.26
C LYS A 98 13.37 -0.37 -0.31
N CYS A 99 14.53 -0.95 0.00
CA CYS A 99 15.83 -0.53 -0.50
C CYS A 99 16.75 -1.76 -0.70
N GLY A 100 16.85 -2.22 -1.95
CA GLY A 100 17.47 -3.50 -2.30
C GLY A 100 16.65 -4.68 -1.77
N GLU A 101 17.28 -5.50 -0.94
CA GLU A 101 16.69 -6.69 -0.31
C GLU A 101 16.07 -6.41 1.07
N ARG A 102 16.18 -5.17 1.56
CA ARG A 102 15.66 -4.75 2.87
C ARG A 102 14.46 -3.84 2.72
N PHE A 103 13.67 -3.74 3.78
CA PHE A 103 12.56 -2.81 3.86
C PHE A 103 12.28 -2.40 5.30
N ASP A 104 11.76 -1.18 5.45
CA ASP A 104 11.21 -0.67 6.70
C ASP A 104 9.67 -0.65 6.62
N ILE A 105 8.99 -0.81 7.75
CA ILE A 105 7.54 -0.67 7.87
C ILE A 105 7.19 0.24 9.04
N ILE A 106 6.32 1.24 8.79
CA ILE A 106 5.67 2.03 9.83
C ILE A 106 4.19 1.68 9.87
N TYR A 107 3.69 1.29 11.04
CA TYR A 107 2.28 1.04 11.27
C TYR A 107 1.61 2.22 11.98
N GLY A 108 0.29 2.35 11.76
CA GLY A 108 -0.59 3.17 12.59
C GLY A 108 -1.05 4.48 11.94
N ASN A 109 -1.78 5.27 12.73
CA ASN A 109 -2.42 6.51 12.29
C ASN A 109 -1.50 7.73 12.51
N ILE A 110 -0.37 7.74 11.82
CA ILE A 110 0.56 8.87 11.72
C ILE A 110 0.34 9.58 10.38
N ALA A 111 0.53 10.90 10.33
CA ALA A 111 0.47 11.62 9.07
C ALA A 111 1.56 11.10 8.11
N LEU A 112 1.22 10.94 6.82
CA LEU A 112 2.14 10.31 5.85
C LEU A 112 3.50 11.02 5.77
N ASN A 113 3.52 12.35 5.83
CA ASN A 113 4.75 13.15 5.85
C ASN A 113 5.63 12.85 7.06
N ASP A 114 5.02 12.68 8.24
CA ASP A 114 5.76 12.37 9.46
C ASP A 114 6.31 10.94 9.40
N ALA A 115 5.55 10.00 8.83
CA ALA A 115 6.02 8.64 8.59
C ALA A 115 7.20 8.59 7.62
N LEU A 116 7.11 9.31 6.48
CA LEU A 116 8.20 9.44 5.52
C LEU A 116 9.45 10.06 6.19
N THR A 117 9.26 11.12 6.97
CA THR A 117 10.34 11.75 7.74
C THR A 117 10.98 10.77 8.72
N LEU A 118 10.18 9.95 9.41
CA LEU A 118 10.67 8.94 10.34
C LEU A 118 11.51 7.87 9.62
N LEU A 119 11.07 7.40 8.44
CA LEU A 119 11.84 6.47 7.60
C LEU A 119 13.17 7.07 7.16
N ASP A 120 13.15 8.33 6.72
CA ASP A 120 14.36 9.00 6.24
C ASP A 120 15.36 9.31 7.37
N GLN A 121 14.89 9.52 8.59
CA GLN A 121 15.76 9.82 9.72
C GLN A 121 16.26 8.56 10.46
N ARG A 122 15.41 7.53 10.57
CA ARG A 122 15.62 6.41 11.50
C ARG A 122 15.55 5.03 10.83
N GLY A 123 15.04 4.94 9.60
CA GLY A 123 14.92 3.69 8.88
C GLY A 123 16.26 3.12 8.42
N GLU A 124 16.26 1.81 8.16
CA GLU A 124 17.37 1.17 7.47
C GLU A 124 17.47 1.60 6.00
N CYS A 125 16.33 1.95 5.41
CA CYS A 125 16.17 2.50 4.07
C CYS A 125 16.19 4.03 4.00
N ARG A 126 16.82 4.69 4.98
CA ARG A 126 17.14 6.12 4.88
C ARG A 126 17.95 6.41 3.61
N ALA A 127 17.70 7.55 2.98
CA ALA A 127 18.54 8.00 1.89
C ALA A 127 19.98 8.17 2.43
N LEU A 128 20.92 7.39 1.90
CA LEU A 128 22.32 7.64 2.18
C LEU A 128 22.71 8.95 1.46
N PRO A 129 23.40 9.88 2.14
CA PRO A 129 23.86 11.12 1.54
C PRO A 129 24.84 10.89 0.40
#